data_AF-A0A3C0NA16-F1
#
_entry.id   AF-A0A3C0NA16-F1
#
_cell.length_a   1.000
_cell.length_b   1.000
_cell.length_c   1.000
_cell.angle_alpha   90.00
_cell.angle_beta   90.00
_cell.angle_gamma   90.00
#
_symmetry.space_group_name_H-M   'P 1'
#
loop_
_entity.id
_entity.type
_entity.pdbx_description
1 polymer ?
#
loop_
_entity_poly.entity_id
_entity_poly.type
_entity_poly.pdbx_seq_one_letter_code
_entity_poly.pdbx_strand_id
1 'polypeptide(L)'
;EPTVRLDIDNEPQPDGVLLIGQESGGNSTLSEDGYLEGAPELVVEIAASSAAIDLGDKKRAYRRNGVREYIVWQVFEQRIDWFSLQDEDYVSLLPDEQGVICSVVFPGLWLDVSAMLQGNMQQVLAILQAGINSAEHQTFVQQLIAQQQG
;
A
#
# COMPACT_ATOMS: atom_id res chain seq x y z
N GLU A 1 -11.93 9.99 -3.16
CA GLU A 1 -11.16 9.21 -2.18
C GLU A 1 -12.06 8.09 -1.65
N PRO A 2 -11.54 6.86 -1.48
CA PRO A 2 -12.26 5.78 -0.80
C PRO A 2 -12.55 6.15 0.67
N THR A 3 -13.64 5.65 1.24
CA THR A 3 -13.88 5.71 2.70
C THR A 3 -13.71 4.32 3.29
N VAL A 4 -12.79 4.17 4.24
CA VAL A 4 -12.43 2.88 4.86
C VAL A 4 -12.91 2.87 6.30
N ARG A 5 -13.80 1.94 6.65
CA ARG A 5 -14.21 1.65 8.02
C ARG A 5 -13.27 0.61 8.61
N LEU A 6 -12.32 1.07 9.40
CA LEU A 6 -11.34 0.19 10.05
C LEU A 6 -11.91 -0.41 11.34
N ASP A 7 -12.53 0.43 12.17
CA ASP A 7 -13.19 0.03 13.41
C ASP A 7 -14.29 1.04 13.79
N ILE A 8 -14.93 0.86 14.96
CA ILE A 8 -16.03 1.73 15.42
C ILE A 8 -15.64 3.19 15.61
N ASP A 9 -14.35 3.48 15.79
CA ASP A 9 -13.82 4.81 16.09
C ASP A 9 -13.07 5.43 14.87
N ASN A 10 -12.80 4.66 13.81
CA ASN A 10 -11.91 5.06 12.71
C ASN A 10 -12.51 4.80 11.32
N GLU A 11 -12.88 5.89 10.63
CA GLU A 11 -13.33 5.89 9.24
C GLU A 11 -12.44 6.77 8.32
N PRO A 12 -11.14 6.47 8.14
CA PRO A 12 -10.27 7.31 7.31
C PRO A 12 -10.66 7.31 5.83
N GLN A 13 -10.39 8.43 5.17
CA GLN A 13 -10.44 8.59 3.72
C GLN A 13 -9.01 8.73 3.16
N PRO A 14 -8.32 7.62 2.86
CA PRO A 14 -6.97 7.68 2.29
C PRO A 14 -7.00 8.14 0.83
N ASP A 15 -5.89 8.70 0.35
CA ASP A 15 -5.75 9.13 -1.04
C ASP A 15 -5.79 7.95 -2.03
N GLY A 16 -5.32 6.78 -1.60
CA GLY A 16 -5.36 5.55 -2.38
C GLY A 16 -5.37 4.29 -1.52
N VAL A 17 -5.98 3.24 -2.05
CA VAL A 17 -5.91 1.88 -1.48
C VAL A 17 -5.67 0.87 -2.59
N LEU A 18 -5.00 -0.22 -2.27
CA LEU A 18 -4.92 -1.41 -3.12
C LEU A 18 -5.35 -2.62 -2.29
N LEU A 19 -6.23 -3.43 -2.89
CA LEU A 19 -6.94 -4.49 -2.21
C LEU A 19 -6.71 -5.82 -2.93
N ILE A 20 -6.62 -6.88 -2.15
CA ILE A 20 -6.81 -8.25 -2.63
C ILE A 20 -8.29 -8.59 -2.43
N GLY A 21 -8.94 -9.17 -3.45
CA GLY A 21 -10.34 -9.59 -3.34
C GLY A 21 -10.52 -10.62 -2.22
N GLN A 22 -11.66 -10.59 -1.52
CA GLN A 22 -11.94 -11.50 -0.41
C GLN A 22 -11.91 -12.97 -0.85
N GLU A 23 -12.41 -13.24 -2.06
CA GLU A 23 -12.33 -14.56 -2.70
C GLU A 23 -10.88 -15.03 -2.90
N SER A 24 -9.91 -14.13 -2.87
CA SER A 24 -8.48 -14.44 -3.02
C SER A 24 -7.72 -14.36 -1.68
N GLY A 25 -8.44 -14.30 -0.56
CA GLY A 25 -7.88 -14.23 0.79
C GLY A 25 -7.53 -12.81 1.27
N GLY A 26 -8.13 -11.77 0.68
CA GLY A 26 -7.98 -10.39 1.15
C GLY A 26 -8.73 -10.10 2.46
N ASN A 27 -8.31 -9.03 3.13
CA ASN A 27 -8.80 -8.63 4.45
C ASN A 27 -9.94 -7.60 4.43
N SER A 28 -10.27 -7.06 3.25
CA SER A 28 -11.29 -6.02 3.09
C SER A 28 -12.41 -6.44 2.15
N THR A 29 -13.61 -5.90 2.40
CA THR A 29 -14.82 -6.11 1.58
C THR A 29 -15.50 -4.79 1.27
N LEU A 30 -16.09 -4.66 0.09
CA LEU A 30 -16.95 -3.53 -0.24
C LEU A 30 -18.37 -3.82 0.27
N SER A 31 -18.87 -2.96 1.15
CA SER A 31 -20.23 -3.04 1.68
C SER A 31 -21.27 -2.56 0.65
N GLU A 32 -22.54 -2.91 0.87
CA GLU A 32 -23.65 -2.50 -0.02
C GLU A 32 -23.86 -0.97 -0.07
N ASP A 33 -23.50 -0.26 0.99
CA ASP A 33 -23.52 1.21 1.06
C ASP A 33 -22.27 1.87 0.46
N GLY A 34 -21.36 1.08 -0.13
CA GLY A 34 -20.19 1.56 -0.90
C GLY A 34 -18.96 1.87 -0.06
N TYR A 35 -18.90 1.40 1.19
CA TYR A 35 -17.76 1.59 2.09
C TYR A 35 -16.84 0.38 2.05
N LEU A 36 -15.55 0.60 2.30
CA LEU A 36 -14.63 -0.49 2.50
C LEU A 36 -14.63 -0.90 3.97
N GLU A 37 -14.98 -2.15 4.26
CA GLU A 37 -14.94 -2.72 5.61
C GLU A 37 -13.73 -3.64 5.76
N GLY A 38 -13.01 -3.52 6.87
CA GLY A 38 -11.77 -4.27 7.12
C GLY A 38 -10.53 -3.55 6.60
N ALA A 39 -9.35 -4.02 6.99
CA ALA A 39 -8.10 -3.33 6.73
C ALA A 39 -7.51 -3.63 5.34
N PRO A 40 -7.30 -2.60 4.49
CA PRO A 40 -6.64 -2.77 3.20
C PRO A 40 -5.26 -3.42 3.31
N GLU A 41 -4.88 -4.15 2.27
CA GLU A 41 -3.50 -4.63 2.15
C GLU A 41 -2.50 -3.49 1.99
N LEU A 42 -2.84 -2.44 1.23
CA LEU A 42 -2.02 -1.24 1.07
C LEU A 42 -2.86 0.03 1.16
N VAL A 43 -2.37 0.99 1.94
CA VAL A 43 -2.91 2.35 2.04
C VAL A 43 -1.86 3.37 1.58
N VAL A 44 -2.31 4.41 0.87
CA VAL A 44 -1.48 5.53 0.41
C VAL A 44 -2.05 6.85 0.90
N GLU A 45 -1.18 7.70 1.45
CA GLU A 45 -1.49 9.06 1.90
C GLU A 45 -0.53 10.06 1.25
N ILE A 46 -1.06 11.21 0.82
CA ILE A 46 -0.32 12.34 0.27
C ILE A 46 -0.32 13.46 1.32
N ALA A 47 0.85 13.70 1.90
CA ALA A 47 1.09 14.73 2.88
C ALA A 47 1.75 15.95 2.23
N ALA A 48 1.29 17.15 2.57
CA ALA A 48 2.10 18.34 2.30
C ALA A 48 3.43 18.27 3.08
N SER A 49 3.37 17.84 4.35
CA SER A 49 4.54 17.59 5.20
C SER A 49 4.26 16.55 6.28
N SER A 50 5.31 16.04 6.91
CA SER A 50 5.22 15.14 8.08
C SER A 50 4.36 15.68 9.22
N ALA A 51 4.28 17.01 9.36
CA ALA A 51 3.48 17.70 10.37
C ALA A 51 2.06 18.05 9.89
N ALA A 52 1.80 18.02 8.58
CA ALA A 52 0.49 18.35 8.00
C ALA A 52 -0.51 17.18 8.11
N ILE A 53 0.00 15.95 8.17
CA ILE A 53 -0.78 14.78 8.57
C ILE A 53 -0.55 14.60 10.07
N ASP A 54 -1.61 14.25 10.80
CA ASP A 54 -1.46 13.54 12.07
C ASP A 54 -0.93 12.13 11.81
N LEU A 55 0.31 12.08 11.30
CA LEU A 55 0.96 10.87 10.83
C LEU A 55 1.04 9.87 11.98
N GLY A 56 1.17 10.38 13.20
CA GLY A 56 1.12 9.59 14.41
C GLY A 56 -0.21 8.86 14.55
N ASP A 57 -1.34 9.57 14.50
CA ASP A 57 -2.64 8.97 14.80
C ASP A 57 -3.12 8.05 13.68
N LYS A 58 -2.98 8.47 12.41
CA LYS A 58 -3.31 7.62 11.25
C LYS A 58 -2.43 6.37 11.21
N LYS A 59 -1.11 6.50 11.37
CA LYS A 59 -0.20 5.34 11.39
C LYS A 59 -0.55 4.38 12.52
N ARG A 60 -0.93 4.88 13.71
CA ARG A 60 -1.37 4.01 14.81
C ARG A 60 -2.70 3.32 14.51
N ALA A 61 -3.66 4.01 13.89
CA ALA A 61 -4.93 3.44 13.48
C ALA A 61 -4.75 2.33 12.43
N TYR A 62 -3.96 2.57 11.38
CA TYR A 62 -3.65 1.58 10.35
C TYR A 62 -2.92 0.37 10.92
N ARG A 63 -1.91 0.59 11.78
CA ARG A 63 -1.16 -0.47 12.44
C ARG A 63 -2.07 -1.36 13.29
N ARG A 64 -2.90 -0.74 14.15
CA ARG A 64 -3.80 -1.46 15.06
C ARG A 64 -4.85 -2.29 14.31
N ASN A 65 -5.29 -1.81 13.15
CA ASN A 65 -6.28 -2.49 12.33
C ASN A 65 -5.67 -3.50 11.35
N GLY A 66 -4.34 -3.62 11.27
CA GLY A 66 -3.69 -4.66 10.48
C GLY A 66 -3.46 -4.31 9.00
N VAL A 67 -3.44 -3.03 8.65
CA VAL A 67 -3.06 -2.59 7.29
C VAL A 67 -1.62 -3.03 7.03
N ARG A 68 -1.44 -3.89 6.02
CA ARG A 68 -0.17 -4.63 5.84
C ARG A 68 0.95 -3.76 5.31
N GLU A 69 0.64 -2.82 4.43
CA GLU A 69 1.58 -1.83 3.93
C GLU A 69 1.00 -0.42 3.93
N TYR A 70 1.85 0.56 4.18
CA TYR A 70 1.44 1.96 4.28
C TYR A 70 2.48 2.88 3.61
N ILE A 71 2.04 3.66 2.61
CA ILE A 71 2.86 4.64 1.91
C ILE A 71 2.44 6.06 2.30
N VAL A 72 3.43 6.91 2.55
CA VAL A 72 3.24 8.34 2.79
C VAL A 72 4.14 9.14 1.86
N TRP A 73 3.52 9.86 0.93
CA TRP A 73 4.21 10.80 0.05
C TRP A 73 4.25 12.18 0.72
N GLN A 74 5.41 12.61 1.17
CA GLN A 74 5.64 13.93 1.76
C GLN A 74 6.16 14.90 0.69
N VAL A 75 5.26 15.75 0.19
CA VAL A 75 5.49 16.59 -0.99
C VAL A 75 6.57 17.65 -0.74
N PHE A 76 6.56 18.34 0.40
CA PHE A 76 7.55 19.39 0.69
C PHE A 76 8.93 18.83 1.05
N GLU A 77 8.98 17.68 1.71
CA GLU A 77 10.22 16.98 2.05
C GLU A 77 10.81 16.20 0.88
N GLN A 78 10.09 16.13 -0.26
CA GLN A 78 10.45 15.30 -1.42
C GLN A 78 10.84 13.89 -0.99
N ARG A 79 9.97 13.25 -0.21
CA ARG A 79 10.23 11.95 0.41
C ARG A 79 9.01 11.05 0.29
N ILE A 80 9.27 9.77 0.05
CA ILE A 80 8.28 8.71 0.15
C ILE A 80 8.72 7.79 1.28
N ASP A 81 7.86 7.61 2.28
CA ASP A 81 8.02 6.60 3.30
C ASP A 81 7.09 5.42 2.99
N TRP A 82 7.64 4.22 2.92
CA TRP A 82 6.87 2.99 2.76
C TRP A 82 7.14 2.09 3.96
N PHE A 83 6.08 1.65 4.62
CA PHE A 83 6.15 0.76 5.77
C PHE A 83 5.47 -0.58 5.47
N SER A 84 6.00 -1.64 6.06
CA SER A 84 5.39 -2.98 6.11
C SER A 84 5.12 -3.34 7.57
N LEU A 85 3.95 -3.92 7.85
CA LEU A 85 3.57 -4.40 9.16
C LEU A 85 4.26 -5.75 9.42
N GLN A 86 5.15 -5.78 10.41
CA GLN A 86 5.90 -6.96 10.85
C GLN A 86 5.83 -7.05 12.37
N ASP A 87 5.45 -8.20 12.91
CA ASP A 87 5.36 -8.43 14.37
C ASP A 87 4.62 -7.29 15.11
N GLU A 88 3.46 -6.87 14.57
CA GLU A 88 2.59 -5.80 15.07
C GLU A 88 3.13 -4.36 14.95
N ASP A 89 4.30 -4.16 14.35
CA ASP A 89 4.91 -2.84 14.15
C ASP A 89 5.26 -2.53 12.70
N TYR A 90 5.27 -1.24 12.38
CA TYR A 90 5.63 -0.77 11.04
C TYR A 90 7.14 -0.63 10.89
N VAL A 91 7.71 -1.45 10.01
CA VAL A 91 9.11 -1.42 9.60
C VAL A 91 9.23 -0.71 8.25
N SER A 92 10.20 0.18 8.09
CA SER A 92 10.43 0.86 6.82
C SER A 92 10.96 -0.11 5.75
N LEU A 93 10.31 -0.10 4.58
CA LEU A 93 10.83 -0.68 3.35
C LEU A 93 11.76 0.35 2.71
N LEU A 94 13.04 0.00 2.62
CA LEU A 94 14.06 0.88 2.04
C LEU A 94 14.26 0.55 0.56
N PRO A 95 14.62 1.54 -0.26
CA PRO A 95 14.98 1.30 -1.64
C PRO A 95 16.23 0.42 -1.73
N ASP A 96 16.29 -0.41 -2.76
CA ASP A 96 17.47 -1.18 -3.12
C ASP A 96 18.59 -0.30 -3.72
N GLU A 97 19.65 -0.95 -4.21
CA GLU A 97 20.79 -0.27 -4.85
C GLU A 97 20.41 0.50 -6.13
N GLN A 98 19.26 0.19 -6.73
CA GLN A 98 18.72 0.87 -7.90
C GLN A 98 17.75 2.00 -7.53
N GLY A 99 17.48 2.22 -6.24
CA GLY A 99 16.52 3.23 -5.79
C GLY A 99 15.07 2.76 -5.84
N VAL A 100 14.82 1.46 -5.97
CA VAL A 100 13.49 0.87 -6.11
C VAL A 100 13.03 0.28 -4.79
N ILE A 101 11.82 0.62 -4.35
CA ILE A 101 11.16 -0.08 -3.24
C ILE A 101 10.22 -1.14 -3.83
N CYS A 102 10.30 -2.35 -3.28
CA CYS A 102 9.48 -3.49 -3.68
C CYS A 102 8.49 -3.83 -2.57
N SER A 103 7.21 -3.92 -2.92
CA SER A 103 6.18 -4.40 -2.00
C SER A 103 6.42 -5.86 -1.60
N VAL A 104 6.18 -6.16 -0.33
CA VAL A 104 6.20 -7.52 0.24
C VAL A 104 4.82 -8.16 0.10
N VAL A 105 3.75 -7.37 0.16
CA VAL A 105 2.35 -7.83 0.07
C VAL A 105 1.91 -8.03 -1.38
N PHE A 106 2.40 -7.18 -2.29
CA PHE A 106 2.13 -7.24 -3.72
C PHE A 106 3.42 -7.50 -4.49
N PRO A 107 3.94 -8.74 -4.52
CA PRO A 107 5.09 -9.08 -5.35
C PRO A 107 4.90 -8.60 -6.79
N GLY A 108 5.83 -7.78 -7.28
CA GLY A 108 5.76 -7.12 -8.60
C GLY A 108 5.32 -5.66 -8.57
N LEU A 109 4.79 -5.15 -7.44
CA LEU A 109 4.64 -3.71 -7.22
C LEU A 109 6.00 -3.12 -6.84
N TRP A 110 6.73 -2.66 -7.86
CA TRP A 110 8.05 -2.05 -7.74
C TRP A 110 7.96 -0.57 -8.12
N LEU A 111 8.46 0.32 -7.25
CA LEU A 111 8.38 1.76 -7.45
C LEU A 111 9.77 2.40 -7.32
N ASP A 112 10.21 3.08 -8.37
CA ASP A 112 11.41 3.91 -8.37
C ASP A 112 11.13 5.23 -7.64
N VAL A 113 11.74 5.39 -6.46
CA VAL A 113 11.46 6.51 -5.55
C VAL A 113 11.86 7.84 -6.19
N SER A 114 13.01 7.88 -6.86
CA SER A 114 13.50 9.11 -7.51
C SER A 114 12.60 9.51 -8.66
N ALA A 115 12.17 8.54 -9.48
CA ALA A 115 11.26 8.80 -10.59
C ALA A 115 9.89 9.28 -10.12
N MET A 116 9.35 8.69 -9.04
CA MET A 116 8.10 9.14 -8.41
C MET A 116 8.20 10.61 -7.97
N LEU A 117 9.24 10.97 -7.22
CA LEU A 117 9.45 12.32 -6.71
C LEU A 117 9.67 13.36 -7.81
N GLN A 118 10.27 12.96 -8.94
CA GLN A 118 10.50 13.82 -10.10
C GLN A 118 9.32 13.88 -11.07
N GLY A 119 8.25 13.10 -10.84
CA GLY A 119 7.14 12.97 -11.78
C GLY A 119 7.51 12.29 -13.10
N ASN A 120 8.60 11.51 -13.13
CA ASN A 120 9.02 10.76 -14.30
C ASN A 120 8.20 9.47 -14.44
N MET A 121 6.95 9.63 -14.90
CA MET A 121 6.02 8.51 -15.03
C MET A 121 6.46 7.44 -16.04
N GLN A 122 7.28 7.80 -17.04
CA GLN A 122 7.81 6.81 -17.98
C GLN A 122 8.69 5.79 -17.25
N GLN A 123 9.58 6.26 -16.39
CA GLN A 123 10.46 5.40 -15.60
C GLN A 123 9.67 4.62 -14.54
N VAL A 124 8.73 5.27 -13.84
CA VAL A 124 7.86 4.60 -12.86
C VAL A 124 7.14 3.42 -13.50
N LEU A 125 6.50 3.62 -14.66
CA LEU A 125 5.76 2.57 -15.36
C LEU A 125 6.69 1.49 -15.91
N ALA A 126 7.91 1.83 -16.36
CA ALA A 126 8.87 0.84 -16.82
C ALA A 126 9.31 -0.11 -15.70
N ILE A 127 9.60 0.42 -14.51
CA ILE A 127 9.99 -0.38 -13.33
C ILE A 127 8.80 -1.23 -12.84
N LEU A 128 7.61 -0.65 -12.77
CA LEU A 128 6.39 -1.40 -12.42
C LEU A 128 6.14 -2.55 -13.41
N GLN A 129 6.28 -2.29 -14.71
CA GLN A 129 6.08 -3.31 -15.73
C GLN A 129 7.11 -4.44 -15.62
N ALA A 130 8.36 -4.12 -15.26
CA ALA A 130 9.38 -5.14 -14.99
C ALA A 130 8.99 -6.01 -13.78
N GLY A 131 8.46 -5.39 -12.72
CA GLY A 131 7.95 -6.10 -11.54
C GLY A 131 6.76 -7.01 -11.84
N ILE A 132 5.78 -6.54 -12.61
CA ILE A 132 4.62 -7.36 -13.03
C ILE A 132 5.06 -8.55 -13.91
N ASN A 133 6.12 -8.37 -14.70
CA ASN A 133 6.67 -9.45 -15.55
C ASN A 133 7.60 -10.41 -14.80
N SER A 134 7.86 -10.19 -13.51
CA SER A 134 8.73 -11.01 -12.68
C SER A 134 8.12 -12.37 -12.33
N ALA A 135 8.97 -13.34 -11.99
CA ALA A 135 8.52 -14.68 -11.61
C ALA A 135 7.77 -14.67 -10.26
N GLU A 136 8.14 -13.75 -9.38
CA GLU A 136 7.52 -13.50 -8.09
C GLU A 136 6.07 -13.05 -8.27
N HIS A 137 5.81 -12.13 -9.21
CA HIS A 137 4.45 -11.71 -9.52
C HIS A 137 3.61 -12.84 -10.13
N GLN A 138 4.19 -13.62 -11.06
CA GLN A 138 3.47 -14.76 -11.64
C GLN A 138 3.09 -15.80 -10.57
N THR A 139 4.00 -16.05 -9.63
CA THR A 139 3.74 -16.94 -8.48
C THR A 139 2.63 -16.38 -7.60
N PHE A 140 2.66 -15.08 -7.31
CA PHE A 140 1.63 -14.40 -6.54
C PHE A 140 0.25 -14.51 -7.19
N VAL A 141 0.14 -14.25 -8.50
CA VAL A 141 -1.12 -14.39 -9.25
C VAL A 141 -1.66 -15.82 -9.18
N GLN A 142 -0.80 -16.83 -9.33
CA GLN A 142 -1.21 -18.23 -9.20
C GLN A 142 -1.75 -18.55 -7.80
N GLN A 143 -1.13 -18.02 -6.75
CA GLN A 143 -1.61 -18.18 -5.37
C GLN A 143 -2.98 -17.54 -5.17
N LEU A 144 -3.20 -16.32 -5.69
CA LEU A 144 -4.50 -15.65 -5.60
C LEU A 144 -5.60 -16.47 -6.29
N ILE A 145 -5.33 -16.98 -7.50
CA ILE A 145 -6.30 -17.81 -8.24
C ILE A 145 -6.61 -19.11 -7.49
N ALA A 146 -5.61 -19.72 -6.84
CA ALA A 146 -5.80 -20.94 -6.08
C ALA A 146 -6.72 -20.72 -4.86
N GLN A 147 -6.63 -19.55 -4.20
CA GLN A 147 -7.50 -19.19 -3.08
C GLN A 147 -8.98 -19.02 -3.49
N GLN A 148 -9.25 -18.59 -4.72
CA GLN A 148 -10.62 -18.45 -5.25
C GLN A 148 -11.34 -19.77 -5.50
N GLN A 149 -10.59 -20.87 -5.59
CA GLN A 149 -11.13 -22.19 -5.94
C GLN A 149 -11.31 -23.11 -4.73
N GLY A 150 -10.87 -22.67 -3.54
CA GLY A 150 -10.98 -23.41 -2.27
C GLY A 150 -12.20 -22.98 -1.47
#